data_AF-A0A158ARS4-F1
#
_entry.id   AF-A0A158ARS4-F1
#
_cell.length_a   1.000
_cell.length_b   1.000
_cell.length_c   1.000
_cell.angle_alpha   90.00
_cell.angle_beta   90.00
_cell.angle_gamma   90.00
#
_symmetry.space_group_name_H-M   'P 1'
#
loop_
_entity.id
_entity.type
_entity.pdbx_description
1 polymer ?
#
loop_
_entity_poly.entity_id
_entity_poly.type
_entity_poly.pdbx_seq_one_letter_code
_entity_poly.pdbx_strand_id
1 'polypeptide(L)'
;MGRPIIAAYALAANRAATYLATFRAIAKKYPDRAPQSILADLIESEPGSLGKWFAAAKDAGLLDIALSLAKNHPTDPKTLTRAAREFAVKQPSFAMACGLCALRWMDAGYRYEIAPIDVLDAYDATVKAAAAAGVPAPDVQARVRQLVGAPSSIIAKVLATKRA
;
A
#
# COMPACT_ATOMS: atom_id res chain seq x y z
N MET A 1 -0.40 16.54 -21.71
CA MET A 1 -0.99 16.54 -20.35
C MET A 1 -2.25 17.37 -20.40
N GLY A 2 -3.41 16.72 -20.26
CA GLY A 2 -4.69 17.43 -20.13
C GLY A 2 -4.74 18.11 -18.77
N ARG A 3 -5.39 19.27 -18.67
CA ARG A 3 -5.56 19.96 -17.39
C ARG A 3 -6.34 19.05 -16.41
N PRO A 4 -5.97 18.99 -15.12
CA PRO A 4 -6.71 18.23 -14.13
C PRO A 4 -8.16 18.73 -14.12
N ILE A 5 -9.10 17.81 -14.20
CA ILE A 5 -10.52 18.17 -14.39
C ILE A 5 -11.13 18.61 -13.05
N ILE A 6 -10.62 18.07 -11.94
CA ILE A 6 -10.84 18.61 -10.60
C ILE A 6 -9.88 19.78 -10.39
N ALA A 7 -10.42 21.00 -10.38
CA ALA A 7 -9.64 22.20 -10.05
C ALA A 7 -9.09 22.10 -8.61
N ALA A 8 -7.88 22.63 -8.38
CA ALA A 8 -7.26 22.70 -7.04
C ALA A 8 -8.19 23.31 -5.98
N TYR A 9 -9.08 24.22 -6.38
CA TYR A 9 -10.11 24.80 -5.51
C TYR A 9 -11.15 23.77 -5.03
N ALA A 10 -11.57 22.84 -5.89
CA ALA A 10 -12.48 21.76 -5.51
C ALA A 10 -11.80 20.76 -4.56
N LEU A 11 -10.49 20.50 -4.71
CA LEU A 11 -9.74 19.70 -3.75
C LEU A 11 -9.65 20.39 -2.38
N ALA A 12 -9.29 21.68 -2.35
CA ALA A 12 -9.18 22.44 -1.11
C ALA A 12 -10.51 22.50 -0.33
N ALA A 13 -11.62 22.72 -1.03
CA ALA A 13 -12.95 22.79 -0.44
C ALA A 13 -13.49 21.44 0.10
N ASN A 14 -12.94 20.31 -0.36
CA ASN A 14 -13.40 18.97 0.03
C ASN A 14 -12.34 18.17 0.79
N ARG A 15 -11.27 18.85 1.27
CA ARG A 15 -10.22 18.24 2.07
C ARG A 15 -10.82 17.69 3.37
N ALA A 16 -10.69 16.38 3.57
CA ALA A 16 -11.08 15.71 4.80
C ALA A 16 -9.84 15.34 5.63
N ALA A 17 -10.08 14.81 6.84
CA ALA A 17 -9.01 14.35 7.73
C ALA A 17 -8.12 13.25 7.12
N THR A 18 -8.61 12.52 6.10
CA THR A 18 -7.85 11.49 5.38
C THR A 18 -8.00 11.63 3.86
N TYR A 19 -7.03 11.09 3.14
CA TYR A 19 -7.03 11.01 1.67
C TYR A 19 -8.20 10.16 1.14
N LEU A 20 -8.50 9.04 1.82
CA LEU A 20 -9.67 8.22 1.50
C LEU A 20 -10.99 9.00 1.68
N ALA A 21 -11.14 9.73 2.78
CA ALA A 21 -12.35 10.53 3.02
C ALA A 21 -12.48 11.68 1.99
N THR A 22 -11.36 12.30 1.62
CA THR A 22 -11.30 13.33 0.57
C THR A 22 -11.75 12.76 -0.77
N PHE A 23 -11.20 11.60 -1.17
CA PHE A 23 -11.60 10.91 -2.39
C PHE A 23 -13.10 10.57 -2.40
N ARG A 24 -13.62 9.98 -1.32
CA ARG A 24 -15.06 9.63 -1.21
C ARG A 24 -15.97 10.85 -1.27
N ALA A 25 -15.60 11.96 -0.64
CA ALA A 25 -16.38 13.20 -0.68
C ALA A 25 -16.47 13.75 -2.10
N ILE A 26 -15.35 13.73 -2.83
CA ILE A 26 -15.28 14.19 -4.21
C ILE A 26 -16.02 13.22 -5.15
N ALA A 27 -15.83 11.91 -5.02
CA ALA A 27 -16.57 10.91 -5.79
C ALA A 27 -18.09 11.03 -5.59
N LYS A 28 -18.55 11.32 -4.36
CA LYS A 28 -19.97 11.59 -4.07
C LYS A 28 -20.48 12.86 -4.76
N LYS A 29 -19.65 13.90 -4.87
CA LYS A 29 -20.02 15.17 -5.51
C LYS A 29 -20.06 15.09 -7.04
N TYR A 30 -19.32 14.14 -7.62
CA TYR A 30 -19.23 13.93 -9.06
C TYR A 30 -19.57 12.48 -9.43
N PRO A 31 -20.83 12.03 -9.21
CA PRO A 31 -21.22 10.63 -9.43
C PRO A 31 -21.10 10.19 -10.89
N ASP A 32 -21.21 11.12 -11.85
CA ASP A 32 -21.10 10.83 -13.29
C ASP A 32 -19.65 10.63 -13.76
N ARG A 33 -18.66 10.82 -12.88
CA ARG A 33 -17.25 10.67 -13.22
C ARG A 33 -16.72 9.33 -12.75
N ALA A 34 -15.91 8.71 -13.60
CA ALA A 34 -15.22 7.48 -13.25
C ALA A 34 -14.30 7.70 -12.04
N PRO A 35 -14.34 6.81 -11.02
CA PRO A 35 -13.47 6.87 -9.84
C PRO A 35 -11.98 6.97 -10.19
N GLN A 36 -11.56 6.30 -11.27
CA GLN A 36 -10.19 6.36 -11.77
C GLN A 36 -9.77 7.76 -12.22
N SER A 37 -10.63 8.48 -12.95
CA SER A 37 -10.33 9.84 -13.41
C SER A 37 -10.27 10.81 -12.24
N ILE A 38 -11.18 10.67 -11.27
CA ILE A 38 -11.15 11.45 -10.03
C ILE A 38 -9.82 11.21 -9.29
N LEU A 39 -9.44 9.95 -9.10
CA LEU A 39 -8.20 9.61 -8.41
C LEU A 39 -6.95 10.16 -9.14
N ALA A 40 -6.93 10.09 -10.47
CA ALA A 40 -5.84 10.61 -11.29
C ALA A 40 -5.67 12.13 -11.09
N ASP A 41 -6.75 12.90 -11.16
CA ASP A 41 -6.73 14.34 -10.93
C ASP A 41 -6.23 14.69 -9.51
N LEU A 42 -6.64 13.90 -8.50
CA LEU A 42 -6.23 14.09 -7.11
C LEU A 42 -4.74 13.78 -6.90
N ILE A 43 -4.24 12.75 -7.57
CA ILE A 43 -2.81 12.40 -7.60
C ILE A 43 -2.00 13.51 -8.25
N GLU A 44 -2.44 14.03 -9.41
CA GLU A 44 -1.77 15.12 -10.13
C GLU A 44 -1.75 16.41 -9.30
N SER A 45 -2.81 16.65 -8.52
CA SER A 45 -2.93 17.83 -7.67
C SER A 45 -2.02 17.79 -6.42
N GLU A 46 -1.53 16.61 -6.01
CA GLU A 46 -0.69 16.43 -4.81
C GLU A 46 0.49 15.45 -5.02
N PRO A 47 1.49 15.82 -5.86
CA PRO A 47 2.61 14.92 -6.17
C PRO A 47 3.49 14.58 -4.96
N GLY A 48 3.45 15.38 -3.89
CA GLY A 48 4.21 15.11 -2.66
C GLY A 48 3.57 14.08 -1.71
N SER A 49 2.37 13.58 -2.00
CA SER A 49 1.60 12.71 -1.09
C SER A 49 1.03 11.46 -1.76
N LEU A 50 1.64 11.04 -2.88
CA LEU A 50 1.16 9.95 -3.74
C LEU A 50 0.83 8.66 -2.98
N GLY A 51 1.72 8.18 -2.10
CA GLY A 51 1.48 6.95 -1.32
C GLY A 51 0.26 7.01 -0.40
N LYS A 52 -0.19 8.21 0.00
CA LYS A 52 -1.38 8.39 0.84
C LYS A 52 -2.69 8.12 0.08
N TRP A 53 -2.65 8.14 -1.25
CA TRP A 53 -3.78 7.77 -2.11
C TRP A 53 -3.98 6.25 -2.25
N PHE A 54 -3.08 5.41 -1.71
CA PHE A 54 -3.21 3.95 -1.75
C PHE A 54 -4.57 3.46 -1.25
N ALA A 55 -5.03 3.97 -0.10
CA ALA A 55 -6.30 3.54 0.49
C ALA A 55 -7.49 3.92 -0.39
N ALA A 56 -7.46 5.08 -1.04
CA ALA A 56 -8.49 5.51 -1.99
C ALA A 56 -8.52 4.62 -3.24
N ALA A 57 -7.35 4.33 -3.82
CA ALA A 57 -7.23 3.42 -4.96
C ALA A 57 -7.77 2.02 -4.64
N LYS A 58 -7.39 1.47 -3.48
CA LYS A 58 -7.87 0.17 -3.00
C LYS A 58 -9.38 0.16 -2.79
N ASP A 59 -9.93 1.20 -2.16
CA ASP A 59 -11.37 1.31 -1.90
C ASP A 59 -12.20 1.41 -3.18
N ALA A 60 -11.66 2.06 -4.20
CA ALA A 60 -12.26 2.15 -5.53
C ALA A 60 -12.12 0.89 -6.39
N GLY A 61 -11.47 -0.18 -5.88
CA GLY A 61 -11.18 -1.39 -6.64
C GLY A 61 -10.06 -1.24 -7.69
N LEU A 62 -9.34 -0.13 -7.70
CA LEU A 62 -8.27 0.19 -8.65
C LEU A 62 -6.94 -0.40 -8.17
N LEU A 63 -6.89 -1.74 -8.09
CA LEU A 63 -5.81 -2.45 -7.42
C LEU A 63 -4.43 -2.27 -8.09
N ASP A 64 -4.38 -2.17 -9.41
CA ASP A 64 -3.13 -1.91 -10.13
C ASP A 64 -2.56 -0.52 -9.81
N ILE A 65 -3.44 0.49 -9.72
CA ILE A 65 -3.07 1.85 -9.31
C ILE A 65 -2.61 1.84 -7.85
N ALA A 66 -3.34 1.14 -6.97
CA ALA A 66 -2.95 0.99 -5.57
C ALA A 66 -1.54 0.37 -5.44
N LEU A 67 -1.25 -0.70 -6.18
CA LEU A 67 0.08 -1.32 -6.17
C LEU A 67 1.15 -0.41 -6.75
N SER A 68 0.88 0.33 -7.83
CA SER A 68 1.82 1.29 -8.38
C SER A 68 2.20 2.36 -7.35
N LEU A 69 1.20 2.91 -6.66
CA LEU A 69 1.43 3.89 -5.58
C LEU A 69 2.26 3.27 -4.45
N ALA A 70 1.90 2.08 -3.98
CA ALA A 70 2.61 1.40 -2.90
C ALA A 70 4.03 0.99 -3.27
N LYS A 71 4.32 0.67 -4.53
CA LYS A 71 5.66 0.30 -5.01
C LYS A 71 6.58 1.51 -5.12
N ASN A 72 6.07 2.63 -5.62
CA ASN A 72 6.88 3.76 -6.03
C ASN A 72 6.92 4.89 -4.99
N HIS A 73 5.97 4.93 -4.06
CA HIS A 73 5.84 6.03 -3.10
C HIS A 73 5.65 5.52 -1.67
N PRO A 74 6.18 6.23 -0.66
CA PRO A 74 6.04 5.83 0.74
C PRO A 74 4.58 5.72 1.17
N THR A 75 4.17 4.51 1.55
CA THR A 75 2.83 4.17 2.04
C THR A 75 2.96 3.55 3.42
N ASP A 76 2.05 3.90 4.33
CA ASP A 76 2.05 3.39 5.71
C ASP A 76 2.09 1.84 5.73
N PRO A 77 3.11 1.22 6.33
CA PRO A 77 3.24 -0.23 6.39
C PRO A 77 2.05 -0.92 7.07
N LYS A 78 1.44 -0.31 8.10
CA LYS A 78 0.27 -0.90 8.77
C LYS A 78 -0.92 -0.99 7.83
N THR A 79 -1.17 0.06 7.05
CA THR A 79 -2.19 0.08 6.01
C THR A 79 -1.94 -1.01 4.95
N LEU A 80 -0.69 -1.23 4.55
CA LEU A 80 -0.31 -2.29 3.60
C LEU A 80 -0.47 -3.70 4.17
N THR A 81 -0.05 -3.93 5.43
CA THR A 81 -0.25 -5.21 6.13
C THR A 81 -1.72 -5.53 6.29
N ARG A 82 -2.55 -4.54 6.63
CA ARG A 82 -4.01 -4.70 6.68
C ARG A 82 -4.58 -5.08 5.32
N ALA A 83 -4.16 -4.41 4.25
CA ALA A 83 -4.59 -4.76 2.89
C ALA A 83 -4.17 -6.18 2.49
N ALA A 84 -2.95 -6.62 2.86
CA ALA A 84 -2.52 -7.99 2.63
C ALA A 84 -3.44 -9.01 3.32
N ARG A 85 -3.88 -8.74 4.56
CA ARG A 85 -4.83 -9.61 5.27
C ARG A 85 -6.22 -9.60 4.65
N GLU A 86 -6.75 -8.41 4.35
CA GLU A 86 -8.12 -8.23 3.79
C GLU A 86 -8.29 -8.93 2.44
N PHE A 87 -7.25 -8.92 1.61
CA PHE A 87 -7.31 -9.43 0.23
C PHE A 87 -6.71 -10.83 0.06
N ALA A 88 -6.18 -11.44 1.12
CA ALA A 88 -5.47 -12.73 1.05
C ALA A 88 -6.27 -13.84 0.37
N VAL A 89 -7.61 -13.84 0.49
CA VAL A 89 -8.47 -14.86 -0.13
C VAL A 89 -8.96 -14.41 -1.51
N LYS A 90 -9.43 -13.17 -1.64
CA LYS A 90 -10.12 -12.70 -2.85
C LYS A 90 -9.16 -12.31 -3.97
N GLN A 91 -8.02 -11.72 -3.64
CA GLN A 91 -7.02 -11.21 -4.57
C GLN A 91 -5.61 -11.51 -4.01
N PRO A 92 -5.22 -12.79 -3.94
CA PRO A 92 -4.03 -13.22 -3.20
C PRO A 92 -2.72 -12.63 -3.76
N SER A 93 -2.61 -12.46 -5.08
CA SER A 93 -1.45 -11.82 -5.72
C SER A 93 -1.30 -10.35 -5.33
N PHE A 94 -2.41 -9.59 -5.28
CA PHE A 94 -2.43 -8.21 -4.79
C PHE A 94 -2.04 -8.14 -3.31
N ALA A 95 -2.61 -9.04 -2.50
CA ALA A 95 -2.33 -9.12 -1.07
C ALA A 95 -0.85 -9.40 -0.79
N MET A 96 -0.26 -10.36 -1.49
CA MET A 96 1.18 -10.67 -1.39
C MET A 96 2.01 -9.43 -1.75
N ALA A 97 1.69 -8.75 -2.84
CA ALA A 97 2.42 -7.55 -3.25
C ALA A 97 2.30 -6.40 -2.23
N CYS A 98 1.15 -6.23 -1.57
CA CYS A 98 0.98 -5.28 -0.47
C CYS A 98 1.89 -5.63 0.71
N GLY A 99 1.94 -6.91 1.11
CA GLY A 99 2.79 -7.38 2.20
C GLY A 99 4.29 -7.19 1.93
N LEU A 100 4.74 -7.46 0.69
CA LEU A 100 6.12 -7.18 0.28
C LEU A 100 6.44 -5.68 0.31
N CYS A 101 5.50 -4.81 -0.10
CA CYS A 101 5.68 -3.37 0.01
C CYS A 101 5.73 -2.91 1.48
N ALA A 102 4.94 -3.53 2.37
CA ALA A 102 4.96 -3.21 3.80
C ALA A 102 6.36 -3.48 4.39
N LEU A 103 6.91 -4.67 4.15
CA LEU A 103 8.25 -5.05 4.60
C LEU A 103 9.32 -4.12 4.03
N ARG A 104 9.23 -3.72 2.75
CA ARG A 104 10.15 -2.77 2.13
C ARG A 104 10.11 -1.38 2.79
N TRP A 105 8.92 -0.84 3.05
CA TRP A 105 8.79 0.49 3.66
C TRP A 105 9.16 0.50 5.14
N MET A 106 8.94 -0.62 5.83
CA MET A 106 9.51 -0.82 7.16
C MET A 106 11.05 -0.79 7.09
N ASP A 107 11.66 -1.50 6.15
CA ASP A 107 13.14 -1.55 6.04
C ASP A 107 13.74 -0.18 5.72
N ALA A 108 13.03 0.60 4.90
CA ALA A 108 13.39 1.97 4.57
C ALA A 108 13.22 2.98 5.74
N GLY A 109 12.73 2.55 6.91
CA GLY A 109 12.60 3.41 8.11
C GLY A 109 11.55 4.51 7.98
N TYR A 110 10.54 4.34 7.12
CA TYR A 110 9.55 5.39 6.89
C TYR A 110 8.59 5.55 8.07
N ARG A 111 8.72 6.70 8.78
CA ARG A 111 7.76 7.27 9.74
C ARG A 111 7.18 6.29 10.77
N TYR A 112 8.02 5.42 11.33
CA TYR A 112 7.50 4.40 12.22
C TYR A 112 8.55 3.91 13.24
N GLU A 113 8.20 3.91 14.53
CA GLU A 113 8.87 3.05 15.50
C GLU A 113 8.40 1.62 15.23
N ILE A 114 9.18 0.88 14.43
CA ILE A 114 8.83 -0.49 14.05
C ILE A 114 8.97 -1.39 15.25
N ALA A 115 7.83 -1.79 15.80
CA ALA A 115 7.80 -2.87 16.77
C ALA A 115 8.08 -4.21 16.06
N PRO A 116 8.83 -5.14 16.68
CA PRO A 116 9.05 -6.47 16.10
C PRO A 116 7.76 -7.20 15.69
N ILE A 117 6.67 -6.99 16.44
CA ILE A 117 5.37 -7.57 16.12
C ILE A 117 4.81 -7.09 14.78
N ASP A 118 5.03 -5.82 14.39
CA ASP A 118 4.55 -5.28 13.12
C ASP A 118 5.25 -5.96 11.93
N VAL A 119 6.53 -6.30 12.08
CA VAL A 119 7.32 -7.04 11.07
C VAL A 119 6.80 -8.46 10.92
N LEU A 120 6.58 -9.17 12.03
CA LEU A 120 6.07 -10.53 12.03
C LEU A 120 4.67 -10.58 11.40
N ASP A 121 3.82 -9.62 11.76
CA ASP A 121 2.47 -9.45 11.23
C ASP A 121 2.44 -9.24 9.71
N ALA A 122 3.35 -8.40 9.20
CA ALA A 122 3.52 -8.16 7.77
C ALA A 122 4.02 -9.41 7.04
N TYR A 123 5.00 -10.11 7.63
CA TYR A 123 5.55 -11.33 7.06
C TYR A 123 4.50 -12.45 7.00
N ASP A 124 3.74 -12.68 8.08
CA ASP A 124 2.67 -13.68 8.11
C ASP A 124 1.59 -13.40 7.08
N ALA A 125 1.15 -12.16 6.98
CA ALA A 125 0.18 -11.75 5.96
C ALA A 125 0.73 -12.01 4.55
N THR A 126 2.01 -11.73 4.31
CA THR A 126 2.68 -11.96 3.02
C THR A 126 2.74 -13.44 2.67
N VAL A 127 3.20 -14.29 3.61
CA VAL A 127 3.32 -15.75 3.38
C VAL A 127 1.94 -16.37 3.18
N LYS A 128 0.94 -15.98 3.98
CA LYS A 128 -0.44 -16.46 3.84
C LYS A 128 -1.04 -16.09 2.48
N ALA A 129 -0.87 -14.84 2.06
CA ALA A 129 -1.36 -14.37 0.75
C ALA A 129 -0.62 -15.07 -0.40
N ALA A 130 0.67 -15.32 -0.26
CA ALA A 130 1.46 -16.01 -1.26
C ALA A 130 1.06 -17.49 -1.40
N ALA A 131 0.81 -18.18 -0.28
CA ALA A 131 0.28 -19.54 -0.30
C ALA A 131 -1.08 -19.59 -1.01
N ALA A 132 -1.97 -18.63 -0.73
CA ALA A 132 -3.25 -18.51 -1.42
C ALA A 132 -3.11 -18.15 -2.92
N ALA A 133 -1.99 -17.54 -3.32
CA ALA A 133 -1.65 -17.26 -4.72
C ALA A 133 -0.97 -18.46 -5.42
N GLY A 134 -0.77 -19.59 -4.73
CA GLY A 134 -0.05 -20.74 -5.26
C GLY A 134 1.46 -20.52 -5.37
N VAL A 135 2.02 -19.51 -4.70
CA VAL A 135 3.46 -19.23 -4.71
C VAL A 135 4.13 -20.06 -3.62
N PRO A 136 5.16 -20.88 -3.95
CA PRO A 136 5.88 -21.68 -2.98
C PRO A 136 6.53 -20.83 -1.88
N ALA A 137 6.49 -21.31 -0.64
CA ALA A 137 7.10 -20.62 0.50
C ALA A 137 8.59 -20.25 0.29
N PRO A 138 9.45 -21.10 -0.31
CA PRO A 138 10.84 -20.75 -0.59
C PRO A 138 10.99 -19.51 -1.48
N ASP A 139 10.13 -19.35 -2.48
CA ASP A 139 10.18 -18.23 -3.44
C ASP A 139 9.82 -16.91 -2.75
N VAL A 140 8.79 -16.94 -1.90
CA VAL A 140 8.37 -15.77 -1.11
C VAL A 140 9.48 -15.38 -0.14
N GLN A 141 10.08 -16.36 0.53
CA GLN A 141 11.19 -16.14 1.44
C GLN A 141 12.44 -15.60 0.74
N ALA A 142 12.69 -16.00 -0.51
CA ALA A 142 13.76 -15.44 -1.33
C ALA A 142 13.48 -13.96 -1.67
N ARG A 143 12.25 -13.64 -2.10
CA ARG A 143 11.82 -12.25 -2.36
C ARG A 143 11.93 -11.36 -1.13
N VAL A 144 11.47 -11.83 0.04
CA VAL A 144 11.59 -11.08 1.29
C VAL A 144 13.05 -10.83 1.65
N ARG A 145 13.93 -11.82 1.49
CA ARG A 145 15.38 -11.66 1.73
C ARG A 145 16.03 -10.65 0.79
N GLN A 146 15.61 -10.60 -0.48
CA GLN A 146 16.11 -9.61 -1.43
C GLN A 146 15.66 -8.19 -1.10
N LEU A 147 14.48 -8.03 -0.47
CA LEU A 147 13.92 -6.73 -0.10
C LEU A 147 14.51 -6.17 1.19
N VAL A 148 14.81 -7.02 2.16
CA VAL A 148 15.31 -6.63 3.49
C VAL A 148 16.85 -6.74 3.44
N GLY A 149 17.49 -5.68 2.94
CA GLY A 149 18.80 -5.79 2.28
C GLY A 149 20.04 -5.43 3.11
N ALA A 150 19.91 -4.87 4.31
CA ALA A 150 21.09 -4.49 5.10
C ALA A 150 21.39 -5.51 6.22
N PRO A 151 22.66 -5.91 6.44
CA PRO A 151 23.07 -6.72 7.60
C PRO A 151 22.70 -6.08 8.96
N SER A 152 22.51 -4.76 8.96
CA SER A 152 22.06 -3.96 10.11
C SER A 152 20.53 -3.86 10.23
N SER A 153 19.76 -4.40 9.29
CA SER A 153 18.30 -4.31 9.30
C SER A 153 17.73 -5.04 10.52
N ILE A 154 17.03 -4.28 11.37
CA ILE A 154 16.27 -4.83 12.50
C ILE A 154 15.23 -5.84 11.99
N ILE A 155 14.67 -5.62 10.80
CA ILE A 155 13.70 -6.51 10.17
C ILE A 155 14.33 -7.85 9.83
N ALA A 156 15.54 -7.85 9.25
CA ALA A 156 16.26 -9.09 8.96
C ALA A 156 16.51 -9.90 10.23
N LYS A 157 16.87 -9.23 11.33
CA LYS A 157 17.07 -9.86 12.65
C LYS A 157 15.78 -10.46 13.21
N VAL A 158 14.68 -9.72 13.17
CA VAL A 158 13.36 -10.19 13.64
C VAL A 158 12.89 -11.41 12.84
N LEU A 159 13.07 -11.39 11.51
CA LEU A 159 12.69 -12.51 10.65
C LEU A 159 13.59 -13.74 10.82
N ALA A 160 14.85 -13.56 11.25
CA ALA A 160 15.75 -14.67 11.54
C ALA A 160 15.31 -15.45 12.80
N THR A 161 14.80 -14.78 13.83
CA THR A 161 14.33 -15.43 15.07
C THR A 161 13.11 -16.32 14.85
N LYS A 162 12.27 -16.01 13.85
CA LYS A 162 11.08 -16.80 13.52
C LYS A 162 11.38 -18.12 12.79
N ARG A 163 12.62 -18.30 12.31
CA ARG A 163 13.05 -19.47 11.54
C ARG A 163 13.62 -20.60 12.41
N ALA A 164 13.55 -20.47 13.74
CA ALA A 164 13.95 -21.49 14.70
C ALA A 164 12.72 -22.26 15.23
#